data_AF-A0A7I7VPM0-F1
#
_entry.id   AF-A0A7I7VPM0-F1
#
_cell.length_a   1.000
_cell.length_b   1.000
_cell.length_c   1.000
_cell.angle_alpha   90.00
_cell.angle_beta   90.00
_cell.angle_gamma   90.00
#
_symmetry.space_group_name_H-M   'P 1'
#
loop_
_entity.id
_entity.type
_entity.pdbx_description
1 polymer ?
#
loop_
_entity_poly.entity_id
_entity_poly.type
_entity_poly.pdbx_seq_one_letter_code
_entity_poly.pdbx_strand_id
1 'polypeptide(L)'
;MRQNPSVELTPDGGPGQVKVGIPEAVVQQTDDGAVRIKYDAANPFAPHIAKDPPWPMVNNPWRVNGDLVFTPTADGVRVDGTCTDYPSMEVYQDFPDGSSRTVLIDAAIAGNSTGPMVNLPQHHEVGAGGSAFAPFDSGGWNPDYDVPIPLAVDGVRDHD
;
A
#
# COMPACT_ATOMS: atom_id res chain seq x y z
N MET A 1 1.08 6.85 -8.72
CA MET A 1 1.86 6.56 -7.50
C MET A 1 3.34 6.75 -7.78
N ARG A 2 4.17 7.03 -6.77
CA ARG A 2 5.63 7.15 -6.93
C ARG A 2 6.36 6.45 -5.79
N GLN A 3 7.55 5.94 -6.08
CA GLN A 3 8.51 5.48 -5.08
C GLN A 3 9.81 6.26 -5.28
N ASN A 4 10.40 6.75 -4.19
CA ASN A 4 11.73 7.35 -4.25
C ASN A 4 12.78 6.27 -4.59
N PRO A 5 13.92 6.64 -5.22
CA PRO A 5 14.97 5.67 -5.52
C PRO A 5 15.49 4.96 -4.27
N SER A 6 15.75 3.66 -4.40
CA SER A 6 16.53 2.91 -3.42
C SER A 6 18.01 2.98 -3.79
N VAL A 7 18.88 3.09 -2.78
CA VAL A 7 20.32 3.19 -2.93
C VAL A 7 20.96 2.11 -2.07
N GLU A 8 21.75 1.22 -2.66
CA GLU A 8 22.59 0.30 -1.90
C GLU A 8 23.74 1.08 -1.25
N LEU A 9 24.21 0.60 -0.10
CA LEU A 9 25.43 1.13 0.51
C LEU A 9 26.64 0.31 0.07
N THR A 10 27.72 0.98 -0.29
CA THR A 10 29.02 0.34 -0.47
C THR A 10 29.59 -0.13 0.88
N PRO A 11 30.62 -1.00 0.92
CA PRO A 11 31.21 -1.47 2.19
C PRO A 11 31.74 -0.36 3.11
N ASP A 12 32.11 0.78 2.55
CA ASP A 12 32.55 2.00 3.26
C ASP A 12 31.40 2.97 3.59
N GLY A 13 30.14 2.57 3.33
CA GLY A 13 28.93 3.33 3.68
C GLY A 13 28.55 4.45 2.71
N GLY A 14 29.25 4.55 1.57
CA GLY A 14 28.91 5.47 0.49
C GLY A 14 27.74 4.98 -0.37
N PRO A 15 27.21 5.83 -1.28
CA PRO A 15 26.16 5.43 -2.21
C PRO A 15 26.70 4.46 -3.27
N GLY A 16 26.05 3.31 -3.40
CA GLY A 16 26.30 2.30 -4.42
C GLY A 16 25.29 2.38 -5.57
N GLN A 17 24.80 1.21 -5.99
CA GLN A 17 23.82 1.14 -7.08
C GLN A 17 22.51 1.82 -6.69
N VAL A 18 21.87 2.47 -7.65
CA VAL A 18 20.53 3.05 -7.52
C VAL A 18 19.55 2.26 -8.38
N LYS A 19 18.38 1.95 -7.83
CA LYS A 19 17.26 1.39 -8.58
C LYS A 19 15.96 2.07 -8.14
N VAL A 20 15.02 2.15 -9.08
CA VAL A 20 13.68 2.68 -8.84
C VAL A 20 12.70 1.53 -9.05
N GLY A 21 11.86 1.28 -8.04
CA GLY A 21 10.73 0.36 -8.15
C GLY A 21 9.51 1.05 -8.75
N ILE A 22 8.59 0.24 -9.29
CA ILE A 22 7.28 0.72 -9.74
C ILE A 22 6.27 0.21 -8.72
N PRO A 23 5.72 1.10 -7.87
CA PRO A 23 4.69 0.70 -6.94
C PRO A 23 3.34 0.58 -7.66
N GLU A 24 2.51 -0.32 -7.16
CA GLU A 24 1.20 -0.62 -7.73
C GLU A 24 0.10 -0.15 -6.78
N ALA A 25 -1.05 0.22 -7.37
CA ALA A 25 -2.23 0.57 -6.60
C ALA A 25 -3.50 0.16 -7.34
N VAL A 26 -4.47 -0.34 -6.58
CA VAL A 26 -5.85 -0.51 -7.02
C VAL A 26 -6.70 0.48 -6.26
N VAL A 27 -7.52 1.24 -6.98
CA VAL A 27 -8.40 2.26 -6.42
C VAL A 27 -9.83 1.90 -6.79
N GLN A 28 -10.73 1.96 -5.81
CA GLN A 28 -12.16 1.78 -5.99
C GLN A 28 -12.88 2.95 -5.32
N GLN A 29 -14.04 3.34 -5.84
CA GLN A 29 -14.86 4.39 -5.25
C GLN A 29 -16.32 3.95 -5.20
N THR A 30 -16.98 4.22 -4.07
CA THR A 30 -18.42 4.00 -3.88
C THR A 30 -19.21 5.26 -4.24
N ASP A 31 -20.52 5.11 -4.48
CA ASP A 31 -21.41 6.21 -4.86
C ASP A 31 -21.55 7.30 -3.78
N ASP A 32 -21.33 6.95 -2.50
CA ASP A 32 -21.29 7.89 -1.39
C ASP A 32 -19.94 8.64 -1.25
N GLY A 33 -19.02 8.38 -2.18
CA GLY A 33 -17.74 9.07 -2.30
C GLY A 33 -16.61 8.47 -1.48
N ALA A 34 -16.82 7.35 -0.78
CA ALA A 34 -15.71 6.66 -0.12
C ALA A 34 -14.75 6.05 -1.16
N VAL A 35 -13.45 6.11 -0.88
CA VAL A 35 -12.40 5.60 -1.77
C VAL A 35 -11.60 4.52 -1.04
N ARG A 36 -11.44 3.35 -1.66
CA ARG A 36 -10.52 2.30 -1.20
C ARG A 36 -9.25 2.34 -2.03
N ILE A 37 -8.10 2.34 -1.38
CA ILE A 37 -6.78 2.29 -2.01
C ILE A 37 -6.03 1.10 -1.43
N LYS A 38 -5.79 0.09 -2.28
CA LYS A 38 -4.85 -0.98 -2.00
C LYS A 38 -3.53 -0.68 -2.70
N TYR A 39 -2.43 -0.62 -1.96
CA TYR A 39 -1.13 -0.26 -2.50
C TYR A 39 -0.07 -1.32 -2.19
N ASP A 40 0.91 -1.46 -3.07
CA ASP A 40 2.05 -2.35 -2.88
C ASP A 40 3.33 -1.75 -3.48
N ALA A 41 4.42 -1.80 -2.72
CA ALA A 41 5.72 -1.33 -3.14
C ALA A 41 6.84 -2.23 -2.60
N ALA A 42 7.69 -2.72 -3.49
CA ALA A 42 8.85 -3.54 -3.14
C ALA A 42 10.16 -2.75 -3.26
N ASN A 43 11.13 -3.05 -2.39
CA ASN A 43 12.50 -2.63 -2.64
C ASN A 43 12.99 -3.29 -3.95
N PRO A 44 13.42 -2.52 -4.97
CA PRO A 44 13.86 -3.09 -6.25
C PRO A 44 15.10 -3.98 -6.12
N PHE A 45 15.91 -3.83 -5.06
CA PHE A 45 17.03 -4.70 -4.73
C PHE A 45 16.65 -5.95 -3.94
N ALA A 46 15.44 -6.03 -3.37
CA ALA A 46 15.07 -7.20 -2.58
C ALA A 46 15.11 -8.47 -3.44
N PRO A 47 15.68 -9.57 -2.90
CA PRO A 47 15.71 -10.85 -3.59
C PRO A 47 14.29 -11.34 -3.82
N HIS A 48 14.09 -12.17 -4.85
CA HIS A 48 12.76 -12.68 -5.22
C HIS A 48 12.07 -13.37 -4.03
N ILE A 49 12.79 -14.15 -3.24
CA ILE A 49 12.24 -14.82 -2.04
C ILE A 49 11.68 -13.87 -0.97
N ALA A 50 12.15 -12.61 -0.94
CA ALA A 50 11.61 -11.61 -0.03
C ALA A 50 10.35 -10.95 -0.62
N LYS A 51 10.28 -10.80 -1.94
CA LYS A 51 9.14 -10.23 -2.66
C LYS A 51 7.97 -11.21 -2.78
N ASP A 52 8.29 -12.48 -3.00
CA ASP A 52 7.37 -13.58 -3.27
C ASP A 52 7.82 -14.81 -2.44
N PRO A 53 7.62 -14.76 -1.11
CA PRO A 53 8.10 -15.80 -0.22
C PRO A 53 7.35 -17.15 -0.40
N PRO A 54 8.02 -18.29 -0.19
CA PRO A 54 7.37 -19.60 -0.25
C PRO A 54 6.46 -19.82 0.97
N TRP A 55 5.64 -20.89 0.89
CA TRP A 55 4.88 -21.37 2.05
C TRP A 55 5.80 -21.62 3.26
N PRO A 56 5.40 -21.24 4.50
CA PRO A 56 4.08 -20.71 4.91
C PRO A 56 3.94 -19.18 4.82
N MET A 57 4.93 -18.47 4.28
CA MET A 57 5.00 -17.00 4.30
C MET A 57 4.39 -16.33 3.07
N VAL A 58 3.69 -17.07 2.19
CA VAL A 58 3.22 -16.57 0.88
C VAL A 58 2.42 -15.27 0.94
N ASN A 59 1.72 -15.01 2.05
CA ASN A 59 0.90 -13.82 2.27
C ASN A 59 1.62 -12.70 3.04
N ASN A 60 2.90 -12.87 3.37
CA ASN A 60 3.69 -11.96 4.19
C ASN A 60 4.98 -11.54 3.46
N PRO A 61 4.90 -10.92 2.27
CA PRO A 61 6.08 -10.46 1.56
C PRO A 61 6.73 -9.26 2.25
N TRP A 62 8.04 -9.08 2.07
CA TRP A 62 8.78 -7.90 2.53
C TRP A 62 8.56 -6.70 1.60
N ARG A 63 7.34 -6.19 1.62
CA ARG A 63 6.87 -5.07 0.80
C ARG A 63 6.23 -4.05 1.74
N VAL A 64 6.20 -2.79 1.31
CA VAL A 64 5.39 -1.75 1.95
C VAL A 64 4.03 -1.79 1.27
N ASN A 65 3.00 -2.21 1.99
CA ASN A 65 1.67 -2.36 1.42
C ASN A 65 0.57 -2.08 2.45
N GLY A 66 -0.65 -1.97 1.96
CA GLY A 66 -1.81 -1.69 2.77
C GLY A 66 -3.08 -1.63 1.93
N ASP A 67 -4.21 -1.60 2.62
CA ASP A 67 -5.54 -1.50 2.08
C ASP A 67 -6.34 -0.53 2.96
N LEU A 68 -6.55 0.67 2.45
CA LEU A 68 -7.08 1.81 3.21
C LEU A 68 -8.37 2.33 2.58
N VAL A 69 -9.33 2.66 3.42
CA VAL A 69 -10.59 3.29 3.05
C VAL A 69 -10.63 4.72 3.57
N PHE A 70 -10.88 5.64 2.65
CA PHE A 70 -11.03 7.07 2.87
C PHE A 70 -12.51 7.40 2.80
N THR A 71 -13.13 7.64 3.95
CA THR A 71 -14.57 7.93 4.05
C THR A 71 -14.80 9.42 4.25
N PRO A 72 -15.53 10.11 3.36
CA PRO A 72 -15.97 11.48 3.61
C PRO A 72 -16.85 11.56 4.86
N THR A 73 -16.59 12.55 5.72
CA THR A 73 -17.43 12.86 6.88
C THR A 73 -17.69 14.36 6.95
N ALA A 74 -18.58 14.79 7.84
CA ALA A 74 -18.85 16.21 8.07
C ALA A 74 -17.61 17.00 8.51
N ASP A 75 -16.67 16.34 9.20
CA ASP A 75 -15.46 16.96 9.74
C ASP A 75 -14.24 16.78 8.81
N GLY A 76 -14.40 16.24 7.60
CA GLY A 76 -13.31 15.89 6.70
C GLY A 76 -13.17 14.39 6.48
N VAL A 77 -12.07 13.95 5.90
CA VAL A 77 -11.88 12.52 5.58
C VAL A 77 -11.49 11.72 6.83
N ARG A 78 -12.08 10.54 7.00
CA ARG A 78 -11.65 9.51 7.95
C ARG A 78 -10.91 8.41 7.19
N VAL A 79 -9.87 7.84 7.81
CA VAL A 79 -9.09 6.74 7.26
C VAL A 79 -9.24 5.51 8.16
N ASP A 80 -9.58 4.38 7.55
CA ASP A 80 -9.70 3.07 8.19
C ASP A 80 -9.02 2.01 7.31
N GLY A 81 -8.58 0.87 7.84
CA GLY A 81 -8.06 -0.24 7.03
C GLY A 81 -6.84 -0.92 7.64
N THR A 82 -5.97 -1.49 6.80
CA THR A 82 -4.74 -2.18 7.22
C THR A 82 -3.51 -1.61 6.54
N CYS A 83 -2.39 -1.58 7.23
CA CYS A 83 -1.09 -1.25 6.64
C CYS A 83 0.03 -2.07 7.29
N THR A 84 1.16 -2.16 6.60
CA THR A 84 2.37 -2.78 7.14
C THR A 84 2.90 -2.03 8.36
N ASP A 85 3.49 -2.75 9.32
CA ASP A 85 4.06 -2.20 10.57
C ASP A 85 5.31 -1.33 10.37
N TYR A 86 5.81 -1.26 9.13
CA TYR A 86 6.96 -0.47 8.74
C TYR A 86 6.86 -0.08 7.25
N PRO A 87 7.32 1.11 6.82
CA PRO A 87 7.78 2.23 7.64
C PRO A 87 6.58 2.98 8.26
N SER A 88 6.82 4.16 8.82
CA SER A 88 5.73 5.08 9.20
C SER A 88 4.90 5.46 7.98
N MET A 89 3.61 5.72 8.20
CA MET A 89 2.66 6.21 7.20
C MET A 89 2.01 7.51 7.67
N GLU A 90 1.79 8.44 6.76
CA GLU A 90 1.12 9.71 7.04
C GLU A 90 0.04 9.97 5.99
N VAL A 91 -1.11 10.48 6.43
CA VAL A 91 -2.20 10.91 5.56
C VAL A 91 -2.55 12.35 5.86
N TYR A 92 -2.66 13.14 4.79
CA TYR A 92 -3.03 14.55 4.83
C TYR A 92 -4.25 14.80 3.94
N GLN A 93 -5.07 15.75 4.34
CA GLN A 93 -6.19 16.28 3.55
C GLN A 93 -5.90 17.75 3.23
N ASP A 94 -5.82 18.06 1.95
CA ASP A 94 -5.71 19.43 1.45
C ASP A 94 -7.11 19.95 1.11
N PHE A 95 -7.39 21.20 1.49
CA PHE A 95 -8.67 21.86 1.24
C PHE A 95 -8.56 22.88 0.09
N PRO A 96 -9.67 23.22 -0.58
CA PRO A 96 -9.67 24.18 -1.69
C PRO A 96 -9.19 25.60 -1.31
N ASP A 97 -9.21 25.94 -0.03
CA ASP A 97 -8.70 27.22 0.49
C ASP A 97 -7.16 27.24 0.66
N GLY A 98 -6.48 26.15 0.31
CA GLY A 98 -5.04 25.98 0.42
C GLY A 98 -4.55 25.57 1.80
N SER A 99 -5.45 25.32 2.76
CA SER A 99 -5.08 24.74 4.05
C SER A 99 -4.91 23.22 3.96
N SER A 100 -4.09 22.67 4.85
CA SER A 100 -3.88 21.22 4.99
C SER A 100 -4.17 20.78 6.41
N ARG A 101 -4.71 19.57 6.56
CA ARG A 101 -4.91 18.90 7.83
C ARG A 101 -4.20 17.55 7.83
N THR A 102 -3.53 17.24 8.92
CA THR A 102 -3.10 15.87 9.24
C THR A 102 -4.33 15.02 9.58
N VAL A 103 -4.53 13.93 8.84
CA VAL A 103 -5.61 12.97 9.07
C VAL A 103 -5.11 11.81 9.92
N LEU A 104 -3.92 11.29 9.58
CA LEU A 104 -3.30 10.16 10.26
C LEU A 104 -1.79 10.32 10.28
N ILE A 105 -1.18 9.98 11.41
CA ILE A 105 0.24 9.66 11.54
C ILE A 105 0.28 8.29 12.19
N ASP A 106 0.73 7.31 11.43
CA ASP A 106 1.04 5.98 11.90
C ASP A 106 2.56 5.81 11.95
N ALA A 107 3.10 5.52 13.14
CA ALA A 107 4.54 5.46 13.35
C ALA A 107 5.04 4.03 13.18
N ALA A 108 6.18 3.86 12.50
CA ALA A 108 6.86 2.57 12.42
C ALA A 108 7.03 1.94 13.81
N ILE A 109 6.71 0.65 13.93
CA ILE A 109 6.84 -0.09 15.21
C ILE A 109 8.31 -0.16 15.68
N ALA A 110 9.27 -0.10 14.76
CA ALA A 110 10.69 -0.10 15.08
C ALA A 110 11.46 0.99 14.32
N GLY A 111 12.35 1.69 15.04
CA GLY A 111 13.26 2.71 14.48
C GLY A 111 14.69 2.22 14.21
N ASN A 112 14.95 0.91 14.29
CA ASN A 112 16.29 0.34 14.10
C ASN A 112 16.44 -0.33 12.72
N SER A 113 17.68 -0.69 12.36
CA SER A 113 18.01 -1.26 11.04
C SER A 113 17.40 -2.64 10.78
N THR A 114 17.01 -3.38 11.82
CA THR A 114 16.32 -4.68 11.67
C THR A 114 14.81 -4.52 11.51
N GLY A 115 14.27 -3.32 11.75
CA GLY A 115 12.85 -2.99 11.64
C GLY A 115 12.22 -3.47 10.34
N PRO A 116 12.78 -3.17 9.15
CA PRO A 116 12.24 -3.67 7.89
C PRO A 116 12.14 -5.20 7.83
N MET A 117 13.14 -5.92 8.34
CA MET A 117 13.19 -7.37 8.26
C MET A 117 12.12 -8.04 9.15
N VAL A 118 11.77 -7.43 10.28
CA VAL A 118 10.81 -8.01 11.24
C VAL A 118 9.38 -7.53 10.98
N ASN A 119 9.21 -6.30 10.50
CA ASN A 119 7.91 -5.62 10.49
C ASN A 119 7.29 -5.45 9.10
N LEU A 120 8.05 -5.50 7.99
CA LEU A 120 7.43 -5.47 6.65
C LEU A 120 6.47 -6.65 6.38
N PRO A 121 6.73 -7.87 6.89
CA PRO A 121 5.78 -8.97 6.73
C PRO A 121 4.57 -8.89 7.66
N GLN A 122 4.46 -7.88 8.51
CA GLN A 122 3.44 -7.77 9.55
C GLN A 122 2.56 -6.54 9.29
N HIS A 123 1.33 -6.60 9.80
CA HIS A 123 0.31 -5.59 9.57
C HIS A 123 -0.47 -5.31 10.84
N HIS A 124 -1.01 -4.11 10.92
CA HIS A 124 -1.97 -3.72 11.94
C HIS A 124 -3.16 -2.98 11.32
N GLU A 125 -4.20 -2.83 12.14
CA GLU A 125 -5.42 -2.13 11.78
C GLU A 125 -5.31 -0.65 12.12
N VAL A 126 -5.80 0.20 11.22
CA VAL A 126 -6.00 1.63 11.41
C VAL A 126 -7.50 1.89 11.54
N GLY A 127 -7.90 2.67 12.55
CA GLY A 127 -9.30 3.04 12.75
C GLY A 127 -10.20 1.81 12.98
N ALA A 128 -11.29 1.71 12.21
CA ALA A 128 -12.20 0.56 12.22
C ALA A 128 -11.62 -0.69 11.51
N GLY A 129 -10.43 -0.58 10.93
CA GLY A 129 -9.74 -1.68 10.31
C GLY A 129 -10.45 -2.27 9.09
N GLY A 130 -10.19 -3.55 8.81
CA GLY A 130 -10.76 -4.26 7.66
C GLY A 130 -12.29 -4.33 7.61
N SER A 131 -13.00 -3.99 8.70
CA SER A 131 -14.46 -3.85 8.66
C SER A 131 -14.93 -2.74 7.71
N ALA A 132 -14.09 -1.75 7.44
CA ALA A 132 -14.37 -0.66 6.52
C ALA A 132 -14.42 -1.09 5.04
N PHE A 133 -13.99 -2.31 4.70
CA PHE A 133 -13.99 -2.82 3.32
C PHE A 133 -15.39 -3.28 2.85
N ALA A 134 -16.30 -3.57 3.77
CA ALA A 134 -17.61 -4.15 3.47
C ALA A 134 -18.44 -3.40 2.39
N PRO A 135 -18.45 -2.05 2.33
CA PRO A 135 -19.14 -1.32 1.26
C PRO A 135 -18.57 -1.59 -0.14
N PHE A 136 -17.28 -1.89 -0.26
CA PHE A 136 -16.59 -2.16 -1.52
C PHE A 136 -16.72 -3.61 -1.98
N ASP A 137 -17.02 -4.52 -1.05
CA ASP A 137 -17.17 -5.95 -1.34
C ASP A 137 -18.62 -6.31 -1.75
N SER A 138 -19.57 -5.39 -1.60
CA SER A 138 -21.00 -5.59 -1.84
C SER A 138 -21.60 -4.81 -3.03
N GLY A 139 -20.85 -3.86 -3.62
CA GLY A 139 -21.30 -2.99 -4.71
C GLY A 139 -20.55 -3.24 -6.02
N GLY A 140 -21.29 -3.43 -7.12
CA GLY A 140 -20.74 -3.71 -8.45
C GLY A 140 -20.01 -2.52 -9.09
N TRP A 141 -19.11 -2.87 -10.00
CA TRP A 141 -18.35 -1.98 -10.90
C TRP A 141 -19.25 -0.88 -11.50
N ASN A 142 -18.86 0.39 -11.40
CA ASN A 142 -19.46 1.53 -12.07
C ASN A 142 -18.72 1.77 -13.40
N PRO A 143 -19.24 1.27 -14.54
CA PRO A 143 -18.55 1.33 -15.82
C PRO A 143 -18.39 2.74 -16.39
N ASP A 144 -19.02 3.77 -15.81
CA ASP A 144 -18.96 5.15 -16.30
C ASP A 144 -17.73 5.92 -15.78
N TYR A 145 -17.20 5.54 -14.60
CA TYR A 145 -16.07 6.22 -13.95
C TYR A 145 -14.91 5.28 -13.57
N ASP A 146 -15.15 3.97 -13.52
CA ASP A 146 -14.09 3.01 -13.24
C ASP A 146 -13.13 2.92 -14.42
N VAL A 147 -11.87 3.30 -14.20
CA VAL A 147 -10.81 3.13 -15.20
C VAL A 147 -10.59 1.62 -15.34
N PRO A 148 -10.76 1.03 -16.55
CA PRO A 148 -10.41 -0.37 -16.75
C PRO A 148 -8.90 -0.52 -16.53
N ILE A 149 -8.51 -1.16 -15.44
CA ILE A 149 -7.17 -1.73 -15.33
C ILE A 149 -7.28 -3.09 -16.01
N PRO A 150 -6.59 -3.35 -17.14
CA PRO A 150 -6.56 -4.68 -17.70
C PRO A 150 -6.01 -5.61 -16.63
N LEU A 151 -6.83 -6.55 -16.16
CA LEU A 151 -6.32 -7.68 -15.39
C LEU A 151 -5.29 -8.38 -16.28
N ALA A 152 -4.09 -8.61 -15.75
CA ALA A 152 -3.13 -9.48 -16.41
C ALA A 152 -3.87 -10.79 -16.73
N VAL A 153 -3.90 -11.15 -18.01
CA VAL A 153 -4.60 -12.35 -18.46
C VAL A 153 -3.93 -13.56 -17.83
N ASP A 154 -4.61 -14.16 -16.85
CA ASP A 154 -4.29 -15.50 -16.40
C ASP A 154 -4.63 -16.48 -17.53
N GLY A 155 -3.57 -17.01 -18.13
CA GLY A 155 -3.57 -18.35 -18.69
C GLY A 155 -3.64 -18.45 -20.22
N VAL A 156 -2.57 -19.02 -20.79
CA VAL A 156 -2.74 -20.20 -21.64
C VAL A 156 -1.70 -21.24 -21.19
N ARG A 157 -2.16 -22.24 -20.43
CA ARG A 157 -1.67 -23.60 -20.62
C ARG A 157 -2.41 -24.12 -21.85
N ASP A 158 -1.68 -24.49 -22.88
CA ASP A 158 -2.17 -25.49 -23.82
C ASP A 158 -1.16 -26.63 -23.84
N HIS A 159 -1.71 -27.81 -23.59
CA HIS A 159 -1.15 -29.09 -23.97
C HIS A 159 -1.16 -29.18 -25.49
N ASP A 160 -0.03 -29.54 -26.08
CA ASP A 160 0.10 -30.58 -27.12
C ASP A 160 1.57 -31.04 -27.17
#